data_AF-A0AAD9SDR0-F1
#
_entry.id   AF-A0AAD9SDR0-F1
#
_cell.length_a   1.000
_cell.length_b   1.000
_cell.length_c   1.000
_cell.angle_alpha   90.00
_cell.angle_beta   90.00
_cell.angle_gamma   90.00
#
_symmetry.space_group_name_H-M   'P 1'
#
loop_
_entity.id
_entity.type
_entity.pdbx_description
1 polymer ?
#
loop_
_entity_poly.entity_id
_entity_poly.type
_entity_poly.pdbx_seq_one_letter_code
_entity_poly.pdbx_strand_id
1 'polypeptide(L)'
;MASFSLNMPRGAVLFTGLVFLLGIVYLYQPSFDLRSNTFSETSSSSPSPGVIISNFEPKLTTDLVQYFEDYPLVPPYKDRFGELGRRTRLLRDLLESADSNYVPSQRSSLLEIIDKTALLLFPFLKGPPTHPNPAGGLSNIRSSIEPGSVGIVIPAGNNNVRFAAHLISSLRNVLNSRLPIQVVYAGDRDLSASNRYFLAELVASSGQALDFLDILTVFDDSTLKLQEGGWAIKPFAVLGSNFEKIILLDSDAVFLQKPEVLLDHSGFQHTGALLFRDRLLWQHAFSDRHQWWHGQIKRPSNELNTSLVWTEEYAEEGDSGVVVVDKSRTDVFMGLLHICWQNSYDVREEITYKITYGDKETWWMGFELAGSSYEMEKHYGAIVGWETKLDSEAENEEDNWEQLDGPSTNKVCSFVIAHVDEEENLIWYNGGLLKNKKIPEMKHDYAVPDKWMVDGEWQKGATREDMSCMVGKQMQDLSDEEMRRLERSIAEAKRIDVALHVE
;
A
#
# COMPACT_ATOMS: atom_id res chain seq x y z
N MET A 1 22.18 27.03 1.63
CA MET A 1 23.40 27.71 1.14
C MET A 1 23.85 27.06 -0.16
N ALA A 2 24.39 27.88 -1.07
CA ALA A 2 24.80 27.60 -2.46
C ALA A 2 23.66 27.54 -3.50
N SER A 3 23.23 28.74 -3.92
CA SER A 3 22.45 29.01 -5.13
C SER A 3 23.36 29.04 -6.37
N PHE A 4 22.98 28.33 -7.44
CA PHE A 4 23.55 28.54 -8.77
C PHE A 4 22.51 29.16 -9.70
N SER A 5 22.73 30.43 -10.03
CA SER A 5 22.01 31.21 -11.05
C SER A 5 22.78 31.10 -12.36
N LEU A 6 22.14 30.62 -13.41
CA LEU A 6 22.63 30.69 -14.79
C LEU A 6 21.77 31.66 -15.60
N ASN A 7 22.35 32.84 -15.82
CA ASN A 7 21.90 33.84 -16.79
C ASN A 7 22.29 33.41 -18.21
N MET A 8 21.35 33.44 -19.16
CA MET A 8 21.67 33.64 -20.58
C MET A 8 20.67 34.61 -21.25
N PRO A 9 21.11 35.37 -22.27
CA PRO A 9 20.50 36.65 -22.64
C PRO A 9 19.43 36.55 -23.73
N ARG A 10 18.53 37.53 -23.69
CA ARG A 10 17.48 37.83 -24.68
C ARG A 10 18.05 38.49 -25.96
N GLY A 11 17.50 38.07 -27.10
CA GLY A 11 17.52 38.77 -28.40
C GLY A 11 17.39 37.75 -29.53
N ALA A 12 16.60 37.91 -30.59
CA ALA A 12 15.65 38.92 -31.01
C ALA A 12 14.68 38.22 -32.00
N VAL A 13 13.39 38.56 -32.01
CA VAL A 13 12.40 38.04 -32.97
C VAL A 13 11.69 39.22 -33.61
N LEU A 14 11.78 39.36 -34.94
CA LEU A 14 10.86 40.18 -35.73
C LEU A 14 10.78 39.71 -37.20
N PHE A 15 9.53 39.38 -37.59
CA PHE A 15 8.85 39.50 -38.90
C PHE A 15 9.38 38.69 -40.11
N THR A 16 8.59 37.80 -40.70
CA THR A 16 7.39 37.99 -41.57
C THR A 16 6.86 36.56 -41.90
N GLY A 17 5.60 36.21 -42.18
CA GLY A 17 4.43 36.92 -42.65
C GLY A 17 3.92 36.31 -43.98
N LEU A 18 2.86 35.50 -43.91
CA LEU A 18 1.78 35.31 -44.90
C LEU A 18 1.72 34.07 -45.85
N VAL A 19 0.50 33.51 -45.90
CA VAL A 19 -0.21 32.74 -46.97
C VAL A 19 -0.10 31.20 -46.98
N PHE A 20 -1.12 30.50 -46.47
CA PHE A 20 -2.08 29.71 -47.28
C PHE A 20 -3.16 29.07 -46.39
N LEU A 21 -4.40 29.52 -46.57
CA LEU A 21 -5.61 28.97 -45.96
C LEU A 21 -6.70 29.12 -47.03
N LEU A 22 -7.17 28.03 -47.65
CA LEU A 22 -8.38 28.03 -48.50
C LEU A 22 -8.89 26.59 -48.74
N GLY A 23 -10.17 26.37 -48.42
CA GLY A 23 -11.02 25.22 -48.82
C GLY A 23 -11.03 24.07 -47.81
N ILE A 24 -12.13 23.62 -47.21
CA ILE A 24 -13.52 23.55 -47.67
C ILE A 24 -14.43 23.50 -46.43
N VAL A 25 -15.29 24.51 -46.28
CA VAL A 25 -16.58 24.39 -45.59
C VAL A 25 -17.54 25.16 -46.47
N TYR A 26 -18.43 24.47 -47.17
CA TYR A 26 -19.76 24.99 -47.51
C TYR A 26 -20.66 23.83 -47.98
N LEU A 27 -21.78 23.70 -47.27
CA LEU A 27 -23.09 23.18 -47.70
C LEU A 27 -23.22 21.67 -47.94
N TYR A 28 -23.98 21.00 -47.07
CA TYR A 28 -25.30 20.44 -47.43
C TYR A 28 -25.97 19.83 -46.17
N GLN A 29 -27.14 20.35 -45.82
CA GLN A 29 -28.20 19.69 -45.03
C GLN A 29 -29.51 19.86 -45.84
N PRO A 30 -30.63 19.20 -45.49
CA PRO A 30 -30.86 17.77 -45.26
C PRO A 30 -31.97 17.26 -46.19
N SER A 31 -32.17 15.94 -46.30
CA SER A 31 -33.41 15.38 -46.87
C SER A 31 -33.83 14.17 -46.07
N PHE A 32 -34.92 14.35 -45.32
CA PHE A 32 -35.73 13.27 -44.78
C PHE A 32 -36.34 12.49 -45.95
N ASP A 33 -36.20 11.17 -45.95
CA ASP A 33 -37.26 10.31 -46.45
C ASP A 33 -37.24 8.95 -45.75
N LEU A 34 -38.41 8.57 -45.22
CA LEU A 34 -38.68 7.31 -44.56
C LEU A 34 -38.65 6.17 -45.58
N ARG A 35 -37.99 5.06 -45.23
CA ARG A 35 -38.51 3.72 -45.52
C ARG A 35 -37.94 2.66 -44.57
N SER A 36 -38.89 1.99 -43.93
CA SER A 36 -38.72 0.79 -43.11
C SER A 36 -37.93 -0.29 -43.84
N ASN A 37 -37.00 -0.93 -43.12
CA ASN A 37 -36.84 -2.38 -43.16
C ASN A 37 -36.19 -2.85 -41.86
N THR A 38 -36.96 -3.61 -41.11
CA THR A 38 -36.52 -4.58 -40.10
C THR A 38 -35.30 -5.35 -40.58
N PHE A 39 -34.20 -5.27 -39.84
CA PHE A 39 -33.09 -6.20 -39.96
C PHE A 39 -32.68 -6.68 -38.57
N SER A 40 -32.71 -8.01 -38.42
CA SER A 40 -32.41 -8.77 -37.23
C SER A 40 -31.10 -8.38 -36.57
N GLU A 41 -31.12 -8.40 -35.24
CA GLU A 41 -29.94 -8.53 -34.39
C GLU A 41 -29.11 -9.75 -34.83
N THR A 42 -27.98 -9.49 -35.48
CA THR A 42 -26.85 -10.40 -35.46
C THR A 42 -25.83 -9.83 -34.49
N SER A 43 -25.81 -10.37 -33.29
CA SER A 43 -24.76 -10.17 -32.30
C SER A 43 -23.44 -10.70 -32.87
N SER A 44 -22.63 -9.83 -33.46
CA SER A 44 -21.22 -10.12 -33.68
C SER A 44 -20.49 -9.92 -32.36
N SER A 45 -20.29 -11.01 -31.62
CA SER A 45 -19.32 -11.06 -30.53
C SER A 45 -17.94 -10.75 -31.09
N SER A 46 -17.41 -9.56 -30.77
CA SER A 46 -15.99 -9.29 -30.85
C SER A 46 -15.25 -10.29 -29.97
N PRO A 47 -14.20 -10.97 -30.45
CA PRO A 47 -13.42 -11.86 -29.60
C PRO A 47 -12.65 -11.00 -28.60
N SER A 48 -12.92 -11.22 -27.31
CA SER A 48 -12.13 -10.72 -26.19
C SER A 48 -10.66 -11.11 -26.37
N PRO A 49 -9.71 -10.15 -26.34
CA PRO A 49 -8.29 -10.46 -26.44
C PRO A 49 -7.82 -10.97 -25.07
N GLY A 50 -8.01 -12.26 -24.80
CA GLY A 50 -7.73 -12.77 -23.45
C GLY A 50 -7.94 -14.25 -23.24
N VAL A 51 -7.57 -15.12 -24.19
CA VAL A 51 -7.28 -16.54 -23.90
C VAL A 51 -6.23 -17.00 -24.93
N ILE A 52 -4.94 -16.86 -24.62
CA ILE A 52 -3.86 -17.32 -25.54
C ILE A 52 -3.25 -18.65 -25.07
N ILE A 53 -3.41 -19.05 -23.81
CA ILE A 53 -2.85 -20.31 -23.31
C ILE A 53 -3.91 -21.04 -22.48
N SER A 54 -4.83 -21.77 -23.14
CA SER A 54 -5.77 -22.67 -22.46
C SER A 54 -5.28 -24.11 -22.39
N ASN A 55 -4.19 -24.45 -23.08
CA ASN A 55 -3.59 -25.77 -23.09
C ASN A 55 -2.09 -25.64 -22.85
N PHE A 56 -1.55 -26.49 -21.98
CA PHE A 56 -0.12 -26.65 -21.79
C PHE A 56 0.55 -26.99 -23.13
N GLU A 57 1.34 -26.05 -23.66
CA GLU A 57 2.19 -26.27 -24.83
C GLU A 57 3.65 -26.39 -24.34
N PRO A 58 4.17 -27.61 -24.15
CA PRO A 58 5.45 -27.83 -23.48
C PRO A 58 6.59 -27.03 -24.11
N LYS A 59 6.61 -26.94 -25.44
CA LYS A 59 7.63 -26.19 -26.17
C LYS A 59 7.59 -24.70 -25.87
N LEU A 60 6.40 -24.08 -25.91
CA LEU A 60 6.24 -22.66 -25.58
C LEU A 60 6.67 -22.38 -24.14
N THR A 61 6.28 -23.24 -23.20
CA THR A 61 6.68 -23.11 -21.80
C THR A 61 8.21 -23.23 -21.63
N THR A 62 8.85 -24.22 -22.27
CA THR A 62 10.31 -24.37 -22.24
C THR A 62 11.03 -23.17 -22.87
N ASP A 63 10.58 -22.71 -24.05
CA ASP A 63 11.18 -21.56 -24.74
C ASP A 63 11.05 -20.28 -23.90
N LEU A 64 9.95 -20.10 -23.16
CA LEU A 64 9.75 -18.97 -22.26
C LEU A 64 10.72 -18.98 -21.07
N VAL A 65 10.92 -20.15 -20.45
CA VAL A 65 11.86 -20.30 -19.33
C VAL A 65 13.28 -20.05 -19.81
N GLN A 66 13.66 -20.63 -20.94
CA GLN A 66 14.96 -20.41 -21.57
C GLN A 66 15.18 -18.92 -21.87
N TYR A 67 14.14 -18.22 -22.36
CA TYR A 67 14.21 -16.77 -22.58
C TYR A 67 14.49 -16.01 -21.28
N PHE A 68 13.88 -16.38 -20.15
CA PHE A 68 14.18 -15.71 -18.88
C PHE A 68 15.57 -16.05 -18.33
N GLU A 69 16.08 -17.25 -18.58
CA GLU A 69 17.46 -17.65 -18.24
C GLU A 69 18.51 -16.93 -19.09
N ASP A 70 18.29 -16.86 -20.40
CA ASP A 70 19.21 -16.22 -21.35
C ASP A 70 19.23 -14.69 -21.20
N TYR A 71 18.12 -14.11 -20.74
CA TYR A 71 17.93 -12.67 -20.55
C TYR A 71 17.49 -12.36 -19.11
N PRO A 72 18.38 -12.54 -18.11
CA PRO A 72 18.05 -12.30 -16.71
C PRO A 72 17.86 -10.81 -16.41
N LEU A 73 17.03 -10.50 -15.41
CA LEU A 73 16.90 -9.15 -14.88
C LEU A 73 18.07 -8.87 -13.93
N VAL A 74 18.99 -8.01 -14.36
CA VAL A 74 20.19 -7.63 -13.61
C VAL A 74 20.24 -6.11 -13.38
N PRO A 75 20.99 -5.63 -12.37
CA PRO A 75 21.17 -4.20 -12.15
C PRO A 75 21.70 -3.47 -13.40
N PRO A 76 21.31 -2.21 -13.64
CA PRO A 76 20.42 -1.41 -12.81
C PRO A 76 18.94 -1.85 -12.94
N TYR A 77 18.26 -2.00 -11.82
CA TYR A 77 16.85 -2.38 -11.70
C TYR A 77 15.86 -1.27 -12.00
N LYS A 78 16.29 0.01 -11.97
CA LYS A 78 15.40 1.17 -12.17
C LYS A 78 14.50 1.10 -13.41
N ASP A 79 14.91 0.42 -14.47
CA ASP A 79 14.15 0.31 -15.73
C ASP A 79 13.48 -1.06 -15.92
N ARG A 80 13.43 -1.89 -14.86
CA ARG A 80 13.02 -3.30 -14.92
C ARG A 80 11.67 -3.61 -14.29
N PHE A 81 11.03 -2.63 -13.66
CA PHE A 81 9.78 -2.82 -12.91
C PHE A 81 8.63 -3.26 -13.82
N GLY A 82 8.45 -2.55 -14.95
CA GLY A 82 7.47 -2.89 -15.98
C GLY A 82 7.73 -4.24 -16.64
N GLU A 83 9.00 -4.55 -16.91
CA GLU A 83 9.41 -5.82 -17.49
C GLU A 83 9.14 -6.99 -16.54
N LEU A 84 9.56 -6.89 -15.27
CA LEU A 84 9.27 -7.89 -14.24
C LEU A 84 7.76 -8.06 -14.06
N GLY A 85 6.97 -6.98 -14.04
CA GLY A 85 5.52 -7.05 -13.97
C GLY A 85 4.91 -7.90 -15.09
N ARG A 86 5.43 -7.76 -16.33
CA ARG A 86 5.02 -8.59 -17.46
C ARG A 86 5.44 -10.04 -17.32
N ARG A 87 6.67 -10.31 -16.87
CA ARG A 87 7.15 -11.69 -16.61
C ARG A 87 6.34 -12.35 -15.50
N THR A 88 5.92 -11.59 -14.49
CA THR A 88 5.06 -12.04 -13.38
C THR A 88 3.68 -12.46 -13.87
N ARG A 89 3.06 -11.69 -14.79
CA ARG A 89 1.78 -12.07 -15.43
C ARG A 89 1.90 -13.38 -16.21
N LEU A 90 2.98 -13.57 -16.97
CA LEU A 90 3.20 -14.81 -17.71
C LEU A 90 3.37 -16.01 -16.77
N LEU A 91 4.09 -15.83 -15.66
CA LEU A 91 4.24 -16.86 -14.62
C LEU A 91 2.90 -17.18 -13.94
N ARG A 92 2.05 -16.18 -13.70
CA ARG A 92 0.68 -16.36 -13.19
C ARG A 92 -0.15 -17.21 -14.15
N ASP A 93 -0.15 -16.91 -15.44
CA ASP A 93 -0.95 -17.63 -16.43
C ASP A 93 -0.50 -19.13 -16.52
N LEU A 94 0.80 -19.40 -16.38
CA LEU A 94 1.32 -20.77 -16.25
C LEU A 94 0.84 -21.45 -14.96
N LEU A 95 0.82 -20.72 -13.84
CA LEU A 95 0.35 -21.23 -12.55
C LEU A 95 -1.13 -21.61 -12.57
N GLU A 96 -1.98 -20.75 -13.15
CA GLU A 96 -3.41 -21.02 -13.33
C GLU A 96 -3.65 -22.23 -14.24
N SER A 97 -2.83 -22.37 -15.29
CA SER A 97 -2.83 -23.54 -16.17
C SER A 97 -2.45 -24.83 -15.40
N ALA A 98 -1.47 -24.76 -14.49
CA ALA A 98 -1.06 -25.89 -13.66
C ALA A 98 -2.12 -26.28 -12.63
N ASP A 99 -2.74 -25.29 -11.97
CA ASP A 99 -3.78 -25.50 -10.96
C ASP A 99 -5.06 -26.09 -11.59
N SER A 100 -5.36 -25.74 -12.85
CA SER A 100 -6.47 -26.29 -13.62
C SER A 100 -6.17 -27.63 -14.28
N ASN A 101 -4.92 -28.12 -14.23
CA ASN A 101 -4.51 -29.37 -14.88
C ASN A 101 -4.80 -30.60 -14.00
N TYR A 102 -5.73 -31.45 -14.46
CA TYR A 102 -6.14 -32.67 -13.77
C TYR A 102 -5.24 -33.89 -14.03
N VAL A 103 -4.25 -33.78 -14.93
CA VAL A 103 -3.27 -34.85 -15.21
C VAL A 103 -2.07 -34.70 -14.27
N PRO A 104 -1.89 -35.59 -13.27
CA PRO A 104 -0.92 -35.36 -12.20
C PRO A 104 0.52 -35.20 -12.67
N SER A 105 0.97 -36.00 -13.65
CA SER A 105 2.35 -35.92 -14.17
C SER A 105 2.63 -34.60 -14.87
N GLN A 106 1.69 -34.11 -15.69
CA GLN A 106 1.82 -32.82 -16.37
C GLN A 106 1.79 -31.66 -15.37
N ARG A 107 0.88 -31.73 -14.38
CA ARG A 107 0.82 -30.76 -13.29
C ARG A 107 2.15 -30.68 -12.53
N SER A 108 2.72 -31.82 -12.15
CA SER A 108 4.02 -31.85 -11.46
C SER A 108 5.15 -31.27 -12.30
N SER A 109 5.23 -31.60 -13.59
CA SER A 109 6.23 -31.01 -14.49
C SER A 109 6.05 -29.51 -14.67
N LEU A 110 4.81 -29.03 -14.76
CA LEU A 110 4.49 -27.61 -14.82
C LEU A 110 4.93 -26.88 -13.56
N LEU A 111 4.58 -27.40 -12.37
CA LEU A 111 4.96 -26.80 -11.10
C LEU A 111 6.48 -26.73 -10.92
N GLU A 112 7.22 -27.74 -11.38
CA GLU A 112 8.70 -27.69 -11.35
C GLU A 112 9.25 -26.55 -12.23
N ILE A 113 8.67 -26.36 -13.42
CA ILE A 113 9.07 -25.29 -14.33
C ILE A 113 8.71 -23.91 -13.75
N ILE A 114 7.52 -23.79 -13.16
CA ILE A 114 7.04 -22.59 -12.48
C ILE A 114 7.98 -22.24 -11.33
N ASP A 115 8.37 -23.19 -10.49
CA ASP A 115 9.27 -22.94 -9.37
C ASP A 115 10.65 -22.46 -9.83
N LYS A 116 11.22 -23.11 -10.87
CA LYS A 116 12.48 -22.66 -11.49
C LYS A 116 12.35 -21.23 -12.01
N THR A 117 11.26 -20.93 -12.71
CA THR A 117 11.00 -19.59 -13.24
C THR A 117 10.82 -18.55 -12.14
N ALA A 118 10.06 -18.89 -11.10
CA ALA A 118 9.84 -18.02 -9.96
C ALA A 118 11.14 -17.68 -9.24
N LEU A 119 12.05 -18.65 -9.07
CA LEU A 119 13.37 -18.42 -8.48
C LEU A 119 14.27 -17.51 -9.34
N LEU A 120 14.15 -17.56 -10.66
CA LEU A 120 14.87 -16.66 -11.57
C LEU A 120 14.36 -15.21 -11.45
N LEU A 121 13.05 -15.03 -11.31
CA LEU A 121 12.42 -13.70 -11.20
C LEU A 121 12.49 -13.12 -9.78
N PHE A 122 12.41 -13.98 -8.78
CA PHE A 122 12.30 -13.67 -7.36
C PHE A 122 13.30 -14.49 -6.55
N PRO A 123 14.60 -14.14 -6.56
CA PRO A 123 15.64 -14.94 -5.91
C PRO A 123 15.44 -15.15 -4.40
N PHE A 124 14.68 -14.25 -3.74
CA PHE A 124 14.32 -14.37 -2.33
C PHE A 124 13.41 -15.56 -2.02
N LEU A 125 12.79 -16.21 -3.02
CA LEU A 125 12.03 -17.45 -2.83
C LEU A 125 12.93 -18.65 -2.50
N LYS A 126 14.25 -18.52 -2.65
CA LYS A 126 15.20 -19.52 -2.16
C LYS A 126 15.15 -19.56 -0.64
N GLY A 127 14.94 -20.75 -0.08
CA GLY A 127 14.89 -20.93 1.37
C GLY A 127 16.24 -20.63 2.03
N PRO A 128 16.25 -20.26 3.32
CA PRO A 128 17.49 -20.04 4.03
C PRO A 128 18.32 -21.35 4.08
N PRO A 129 19.66 -21.26 4.11
CA PRO A 129 20.53 -22.44 4.11
C PRO A 129 20.24 -23.43 5.26
N THR A 130 19.67 -22.93 6.35
CA THR A 130 19.30 -23.67 7.55
C THR A 130 17.89 -24.30 7.49
N HIS A 131 17.10 -24.01 6.46
CA HIS A 131 15.74 -24.52 6.30
C HIS A 131 15.73 -26.03 5.97
N PRO A 132 14.70 -26.81 6.40
CA PRO A 132 14.58 -28.21 6.02
C PRO A 132 14.49 -28.44 4.51
N ASN A 133 13.98 -27.45 3.77
CA ASN A 133 14.02 -27.38 2.31
C ASN A 133 14.78 -26.12 1.86
N PRO A 134 16.12 -26.14 1.76
CA PRO A 134 16.92 -24.97 1.36
C PRO A 134 16.70 -24.53 -0.09
N ALA A 135 16.12 -25.41 -0.94
CA ALA A 135 15.78 -25.03 -2.30
C ALA A 135 14.64 -24.01 -2.34
N GLY A 136 13.79 -23.97 -1.31
CA GLY A 136 12.63 -23.09 -1.23
C GLY A 136 11.67 -23.28 -2.39
N GLY A 137 11.20 -22.17 -2.97
CA GLY A 137 10.38 -22.14 -4.17
C GLY A 137 8.97 -21.58 -3.93
N LEU A 138 8.31 -21.21 -5.03
CA LEU A 138 6.96 -20.66 -5.03
C LEU A 138 5.96 -21.68 -4.46
N SER A 139 6.05 -22.94 -4.88
CA SER A 139 5.18 -24.02 -4.39
C SER A 139 5.34 -24.24 -2.89
N ASN A 140 6.54 -24.05 -2.34
CA ASN A 140 6.78 -24.20 -0.91
C ASN A 140 6.03 -23.11 -0.11
N ILE A 141 6.16 -21.84 -0.49
CA ILE A 141 5.40 -20.74 0.12
C ILE A 141 3.90 -20.93 -0.05
N ARG A 142 3.41 -21.32 -1.25
CA ARG A 142 1.99 -21.56 -1.47
C ARG A 142 1.43 -22.69 -0.59
N SER A 143 2.21 -23.75 -0.39
CA SER A 143 1.78 -24.89 0.42
C SER A 143 1.83 -24.66 1.94
N SER A 144 2.49 -23.59 2.41
CA SER A 144 2.47 -23.22 3.83
C SER A 144 1.23 -22.42 4.22
N ILE A 145 0.47 -21.91 3.26
CA ILE A 145 -0.77 -21.18 3.50
C ILE A 145 -1.83 -22.15 4.04
N GLU A 146 -2.43 -21.80 5.18
CA GLU A 146 -3.52 -22.54 5.81
C GLU A 146 -4.87 -22.12 5.21
N PRO A 147 -5.57 -22.97 4.45
CA PRO A 147 -6.79 -22.57 3.76
C PRO A 147 -7.90 -22.11 4.72
N GLY A 148 -8.58 -21.02 4.37
CA GLY A 148 -9.66 -20.42 5.16
C GLY A 148 -9.20 -19.68 6.42
N SER A 149 -7.90 -19.60 6.69
CA SER A 149 -7.36 -18.90 7.85
C SER A 149 -7.35 -17.38 7.63
N VAL A 150 -7.59 -16.63 8.71
CA VAL A 150 -7.60 -15.18 8.72
C VAL A 150 -6.83 -14.69 9.93
N GLY A 151 -5.94 -13.73 9.75
CA GLY A 151 -5.14 -13.22 10.87
C GLY A 151 -4.64 -11.79 10.67
N ILE A 152 -4.28 -11.19 11.80
CA ILE A 152 -3.60 -9.90 11.86
C ILE A 152 -2.10 -10.15 11.91
N VAL A 153 -1.35 -9.46 11.05
CA VAL A 153 0.11 -9.54 11.00
C VAL A 153 0.68 -8.20 11.43
N ILE A 154 1.54 -8.20 12.45
CA ILE A 154 2.17 -6.99 13.01
C ILE A 154 3.69 -7.15 12.96
N PRO A 155 4.38 -6.50 12.02
CA PRO A 155 5.84 -6.42 12.07
C PRO A 155 6.28 -5.56 13.26
N ALA A 156 7.09 -6.13 14.14
CA ALA A 156 7.56 -5.44 15.34
C ALA A 156 9.01 -5.79 15.68
N GLY A 157 9.74 -4.78 16.14
CA GLY A 157 11.09 -4.87 16.64
C GLY A 157 11.25 -4.16 17.98
N ASN A 158 12.44 -4.23 18.56
CA ASN A 158 12.76 -3.69 19.87
C ASN A 158 12.47 -2.18 19.96
N ASN A 159 12.63 -1.44 18.86
CA ASN A 159 12.43 0.01 18.81
C ASN A 159 10.95 0.44 18.74
N ASN A 160 10.03 -0.48 18.42
CA ASN A 160 8.59 -0.18 18.32
C ASN A 160 7.71 -1.08 19.21
N VAL A 161 8.32 -1.92 20.06
CA VAL A 161 7.63 -2.83 20.99
C VAL A 161 6.59 -2.11 21.86
N ARG A 162 6.87 -0.86 22.25
CA ARG A 162 5.95 -0.01 23.02
C ARG A 162 4.63 0.18 22.27
N PHE A 163 4.69 0.58 21.00
CA PHE A 163 3.51 0.83 20.21
C PHE A 163 2.81 -0.47 19.81
N ALA A 164 3.58 -1.52 19.44
CA ALA A 164 3.02 -2.84 19.19
C ALA A 164 2.22 -3.36 20.39
N ALA A 165 2.71 -3.16 21.61
CA ALA A 165 1.99 -3.48 22.84
C ALA A 165 0.70 -2.66 23.00
N HIS A 166 0.74 -1.34 22.73
CA HIS A 166 -0.45 -0.48 22.76
C HIS A 166 -1.52 -0.96 21.78
N LEU A 167 -1.13 -1.26 20.54
CA LEU A 167 -2.03 -1.78 19.50
C LEU A 167 -2.62 -3.13 19.91
N ILE A 168 -1.79 -4.11 20.26
CA ILE A 168 -2.23 -5.46 20.64
C ILE A 168 -3.21 -5.40 21.82
N SER A 169 -2.90 -4.62 22.86
CA SER A 169 -3.80 -4.49 24.01
C SER A 169 -5.11 -3.79 23.63
N SER A 170 -5.07 -2.75 22.80
CA SER A 170 -6.29 -2.06 22.34
C SER A 170 -7.19 -3.02 21.54
N LEU A 171 -6.61 -3.79 20.62
CA LEU A 171 -7.34 -4.80 19.83
C LEU A 171 -8.01 -5.85 20.72
N ARG A 172 -7.29 -6.38 21.71
CA ARG A 172 -7.79 -7.45 22.58
C ARG A 172 -8.75 -6.97 23.66
N ASN A 173 -8.39 -5.91 24.38
CA ASN A 173 -9.06 -5.52 25.63
C ASN A 173 -10.10 -4.41 25.43
N VAL A 174 -9.95 -3.57 24.41
CA VAL A 174 -10.88 -2.46 24.14
C VAL A 174 -11.86 -2.85 23.04
N LEU A 175 -11.33 -3.28 21.89
CA LEU A 175 -12.14 -3.62 20.72
C LEU A 175 -12.67 -5.05 20.76
N ASN A 176 -12.10 -5.92 21.60
CA ASN A 176 -12.48 -7.33 21.71
C ASN A 176 -12.40 -8.06 20.36
N SER A 177 -11.38 -7.76 19.56
CA SER A 177 -11.05 -8.48 18.32
C SER A 177 -10.62 -9.91 18.66
N ARG A 178 -11.09 -10.86 17.86
CA ARG A 178 -10.83 -12.30 18.04
C ARG A 178 -9.96 -12.90 16.94
N LEU A 179 -9.52 -12.10 15.98
CA LEU A 179 -8.59 -12.57 14.95
C LEU A 179 -7.27 -12.99 15.60
N PRO A 180 -6.70 -14.15 15.23
CA PRO A 180 -5.31 -14.48 15.56
C PRO A 180 -4.37 -13.31 15.23
N ILE A 181 -3.41 -13.04 16.11
CA ILE A 181 -2.36 -12.03 15.89
C ILE A 181 -1.04 -12.76 15.79
N GLN A 182 -0.33 -12.57 14.68
CA GLN A 182 1.05 -13.01 14.50
C GLN A 182 1.97 -11.78 14.50
N VAL A 183 2.91 -11.77 15.44
CA VAL A 183 3.98 -10.78 15.51
C VAL A 183 5.16 -11.30 14.68
N VAL A 184 5.54 -10.54 13.66
CA VAL A 184 6.62 -10.93 12.73
C VAL A 184 7.86 -10.08 13.00
N TYR A 185 9.03 -10.70 13.04
CA TYR A 185 10.30 -10.05 13.35
C TYR A 185 11.46 -10.73 12.60
N ALA A 186 12.60 -10.06 12.48
CA ALA A 186 13.80 -10.57 11.80
C ALA A 186 14.91 -10.94 12.80
N GLY A 187 14.80 -12.11 13.43
CA GLY A 187 15.76 -12.61 14.42
C GLY A 187 15.79 -11.86 15.76
N ASP A 188 16.53 -12.41 16.73
CA ASP A 188 16.54 -11.90 18.11
C ASP A 188 17.11 -10.48 18.28
N ARG A 189 17.88 -9.99 17.30
CA ARG A 189 18.39 -8.61 17.29
C ARG A 189 17.30 -7.61 16.91
N ASP A 190 16.37 -8.01 16.05
CA ASP A 190 15.22 -7.19 15.70
C ASP A 190 14.19 -7.20 16.83
N LEU A 191 13.75 -8.37 17.30
CA LEU A 191 12.84 -8.50 18.46
C LEU A 191 13.35 -9.52 19.47
N SER A 192 13.81 -9.04 20.62
CA SER A 192 14.44 -9.86 21.65
C SER A 192 13.46 -10.86 22.28
N ALA A 193 13.99 -11.99 22.76
CA ALA A 193 13.19 -12.98 23.49
C ALA A 193 12.46 -12.39 24.71
N SER A 194 13.05 -11.42 25.41
CA SER A 194 12.39 -10.73 26.53
C SER A 194 11.21 -9.88 26.07
N ASN A 195 11.32 -9.19 24.93
CA ASN A 195 10.21 -8.43 24.37
C ASN A 195 9.11 -9.33 23.82
N ARG A 196 9.45 -10.48 23.22
CA ARG A 196 8.47 -11.50 22.82
C ARG A 196 7.72 -12.06 24.03
N TYR A 197 8.44 -12.40 25.10
CA TYR A 197 7.83 -12.84 26.36
C TYR A 197 6.90 -11.77 26.94
N PHE A 198 7.35 -10.51 26.97
CA PHE A 198 6.53 -9.40 27.43
C PHE A 198 5.21 -9.28 26.63
N LEU A 199 5.27 -9.29 25.31
CA LEU A 199 4.08 -9.21 24.45
C LEU A 199 3.14 -10.41 24.67
N ALA A 200 3.68 -11.61 24.85
CA ALA A 200 2.87 -12.81 25.14
C ALA A 200 2.13 -12.68 26.48
N GLU A 201 2.82 -12.21 27.52
CA GLU A 201 2.23 -12.02 28.86
C GLU A 201 1.13 -10.95 28.87
N LEU A 202 1.22 -9.92 28.02
CA LEU A 202 0.18 -8.87 27.92
C LEU A 202 -1.20 -9.43 27.61
N VAL A 203 -1.27 -10.52 26.86
CA VAL A 203 -2.53 -11.13 26.41
C VAL A 203 -2.80 -12.49 27.05
N ALA A 204 -1.99 -12.94 28.00
CA ALA A 204 -2.13 -14.25 28.64
C ALA A 204 -3.52 -14.45 29.27
N SER A 205 -4.12 -13.38 29.82
CA SER A 205 -5.47 -13.41 30.41
C SER A 205 -6.61 -13.38 29.37
N SER A 206 -6.32 -13.06 28.11
CA SER A 206 -7.33 -12.95 27.04
C SER A 206 -7.80 -14.30 26.50
N GLY A 207 -7.07 -15.38 26.80
CA GLY A 207 -7.32 -16.72 26.25
C GLY A 207 -6.92 -16.88 24.77
N GLN A 208 -6.31 -15.85 24.16
CA GLN A 208 -5.83 -15.85 22.78
C GLN A 208 -4.33 -15.56 22.76
N ALA A 209 -3.52 -16.61 22.61
CA ALA A 209 -2.07 -16.47 22.52
C ALA A 209 -1.67 -15.72 21.24
N LEU A 210 -0.55 -14.98 21.33
CA LEU A 210 0.12 -14.45 20.14
C LEU A 210 0.92 -15.55 19.47
N ASP A 211 0.97 -15.52 18.15
CA ASP A 211 1.96 -16.25 17.37
C ASP A 211 3.17 -15.35 17.08
N PHE A 212 4.36 -15.94 16.98
CA PHE A 212 5.61 -15.24 16.75
C PHE A 212 6.36 -15.89 15.59
N LEU A 213 6.54 -15.16 14.50
CA LEU A 213 7.26 -15.63 13.31
C LEU A 213 8.59 -14.90 13.18
N ASP A 214 9.68 -15.63 13.34
CA ASP A 214 11.00 -15.18 12.88
C ASP A 214 11.07 -15.33 11.36
N ILE A 215 10.99 -14.21 10.65
CA ILE A 215 10.92 -14.20 9.20
C ILE A 215 12.20 -14.73 8.54
N LEU A 216 13.32 -14.75 9.28
CA LEU A 216 14.59 -15.32 8.83
C LEU A 216 14.59 -16.85 8.77
N THR A 217 13.56 -17.49 9.34
CA THR A 217 13.32 -18.93 9.15
C THR A 217 12.66 -19.23 7.81
N VAL A 218 12.05 -18.23 7.17
CA VAL A 218 11.34 -18.34 5.88
C VAL A 218 12.21 -17.84 4.73
N PHE A 219 12.91 -16.72 4.91
CA PHE A 219 13.69 -16.08 3.85
C PHE A 219 15.17 -15.92 4.23
N ASP A 220 16.06 -16.06 3.24
CA ASP A 220 17.49 -15.79 3.43
C ASP A 220 17.79 -14.28 3.48
N ASP A 221 18.25 -13.82 4.65
CA ASP A 221 18.55 -12.40 4.87
C ASP A 221 19.84 -11.91 4.18
N SER A 222 20.64 -12.81 3.61
CA SER A 222 21.90 -12.46 2.96
C SER A 222 21.71 -11.39 1.87
N THR A 223 20.58 -11.45 1.16
CA THR A 223 20.18 -10.54 0.07
C THR A 223 19.05 -9.58 0.43
N LEU A 224 18.29 -9.86 1.51
CA LEU A 224 17.14 -9.03 1.88
C LEU A 224 17.47 -7.96 2.92
N LYS A 225 18.43 -8.20 3.82
CA LYS A 225 18.80 -7.27 4.91
C LYS A 225 17.58 -6.75 5.70
N LEU A 226 16.62 -7.61 6.01
CA LEU A 226 15.38 -7.27 6.72
C LEU A 226 15.63 -6.83 8.16
N GLN A 227 16.62 -7.42 8.84
CA GLN A 227 16.96 -7.05 10.22
C GLN A 227 17.35 -5.57 10.36
N GLU A 228 17.86 -4.96 9.29
CA GLU A 228 18.25 -3.54 9.21
C GLU A 228 17.40 -2.77 8.19
N GLY A 229 16.38 -3.41 7.62
CA GLY A 229 15.61 -2.93 6.47
C GLY A 229 14.41 -2.04 6.82
N GLY A 230 14.15 -1.83 8.11
CA GLY A 230 13.03 -1.02 8.60
C GLY A 230 11.71 -1.52 8.04
N TRP A 231 11.06 -0.71 7.20
CA TRP A 231 9.77 -1.04 6.59
C TRP A 231 9.80 -2.22 5.61
N ALA A 232 10.99 -2.59 5.10
CA ALA A 232 11.11 -3.63 4.08
C ALA A 232 10.54 -4.99 4.53
N ILE A 233 10.48 -5.26 5.84
CA ILE A 233 9.92 -6.50 6.39
C ILE A 233 8.42 -6.67 6.12
N LYS A 234 7.66 -5.57 5.92
CA LYS A 234 6.19 -5.58 5.82
C LYS A 234 5.66 -6.54 4.73
N PRO A 235 6.06 -6.43 3.44
CA PRO A 235 5.63 -7.38 2.41
C PRO A 235 6.06 -8.83 2.70
N PHE A 236 7.27 -9.03 3.21
CA PHE A 236 7.76 -10.37 3.53
C PHE A 236 6.99 -10.98 4.70
N ALA A 237 6.56 -10.18 5.68
CA ALA A 237 5.69 -10.64 6.77
C ALA A 237 4.34 -11.15 6.25
N VAL A 238 3.74 -10.45 5.27
CA VAL A 238 2.50 -10.91 4.61
C VAL A 238 2.77 -12.20 3.80
N LEU A 239 3.84 -12.23 3.01
CA LEU A 239 4.17 -13.38 2.17
C LEU A 239 4.47 -14.63 2.99
N GLY A 240 5.31 -14.51 4.03
CA GLY A 240 5.80 -15.60 4.86
C GLY A 240 4.86 -16.06 5.99
N SER A 241 3.84 -15.28 6.34
CA SER A 241 2.80 -15.72 7.28
C SER A 241 1.98 -16.88 6.69
N ASN A 242 1.46 -17.79 7.52
CA ASN A 242 0.64 -18.91 7.03
C ASN A 242 -0.84 -18.53 6.82
N PHE A 243 -1.27 -17.34 7.21
CA PHE A 243 -2.65 -16.94 7.01
C PHE A 243 -3.02 -16.82 5.52
N GLU A 244 -4.22 -17.26 5.16
CA GLU A 244 -4.76 -17.09 3.81
C GLU A 244 -5.19 -15.64 3.58
N LYS A 245 -5.92 -15.04 4.52
CA LYS A 245 -6.29 -13.61 4.52
C LYS A 245 -5.60 -12.88 5.66
N ILE A 246 -4.97 -11.76 5.32
CA ILE A 246 -4.13 -11.01 6.24
C ILE A 246 -4.62 -9.57 6.33
N ILE A 247 -4.70 -9.07 7.56
CA ILE A 247 -4.74 -7.63 7.86
C ILE A 247 -3.35 -7.27 8.42
N LEU A 248 -2.49 -6.69 7.59
CA LEU A 248 -1.19 -6.16 8.00
C LEU A 248 -1.42 -4.84 8.71
N LEU A 249 -0.82 -4.65 9.89
CA LEU A 249 -0.90 -3.42 10.67
C LEU A 249 0.49 -2.90 11.02
N ASP A 250 0.68 -1.59 10.88
CA ASP A 250 1.78 -0.89 11.53
C ASP A 250 1.67 -0.99 13.06
N SER A 251 2.80 -1.08 13.73
CA SER A 251 2.87 -1.17 15.20
C SER A 251 2.20 0.00 15.93
N ASP A 252 2.02 1.15 15.28
CA ASP A 252 1.45 2.38 15.82
C ASP A 252 0.15 2.81 15.12
N ALA A 253 -0.53 1.86 14.46
CA ALA A 253 -1.92 2.04 14.09
C ALA A 253 -2.81 2.11 15.34
N VAL A 254 -3.86 2.92 15.28
CA VAL A 254 -4.89 3.00 16.32
C VAL A 254 -6.25 2.79 15.66
N PHE A 255 -6.99 1.79 16.14
CA PHE A 255 -8.31 1.45 15.64
C PHE A 255 -9.42 1.97 16.55
N LEU A 256 -10.47 2.48 15.93
CA LEU A 256 -11.73 2.81 16.59
C LEU A 256 -12.81 1.75 16.34
N GLN A 257 -12.64 0.92 15.32
CA GLN A 257 -13.49 -0.23 15.04
C GLN A 257 -12.69 -1.54 15.09
N LYS A 258 -13.40 -2.66 15.16
CA LYS A 258 -12.78 -3.98 15.01
C LYS A 258 -12.16 -4.11 13.61
N PRO A 259 -10.86 -4.47 13.45
CA PRO A 259 -10.26 -4.63 12.13
C PRO A 259 -11.00 -5.63 11.22
N GLU A 260 -11.75 -6.57 11.80
CA GLU A 260 -12.61 -7.52 11.10
C GLU A 260 -13.49 -6.88 10.03
N VAL A 261 -13.99 -5.64 10.24
CA VAL A 261 -14.85 -4.96 9.26
C VAL A 261 -14.15 -4.72 7.91
N LEU A 262 -12.82 -4.67 7.89
CA LEU A 262 -12.04 -4.52 6.66
C LEU A 262 -12.16 -5.75 5.74
N LEU A 263 -12.45 -6.91 6.31
CA LEU A 263 -12.68 -8.13 5.54
C LEU A 263 -14.06 -8.12 4.89
N ASP A 264 -15.00 -7.34 5.40
CA ASP A 264 -16.36 -7.22 4.86
C ASP A 264 -16.47 -6.11 3.80
N HIS A 265 -15.45 -5.27 3.65
CA HIS A 265 -15.38 -4.21 2.64
C HIS A 265 -15.60 -4.78 1.23
N SER A 266 -16.54 -4.19 0.46
CA SER A 266 -16.94 -4.74 -0.83
C SER A 266 -15.78 -4.82 -1.82
N GLY A 267 -14.94 -3.78 -1.88
CA GLY A 267 -13.69 -3.76 -2.64
C GLY A 267 -12.78 -4.96 -2.34
N PHE A 268 -12.50 -5.25 -1.06
CA PHE A 268 -11.72 -6.43 -0.68
C PHE A 268 -12.39 -7.74 -1.11
N GLN A 269 -13.70 -7.88 -0.93
CA GLN A 269 -14.43 -9.08 -1.36
C GLN A 269 -14.39 -9.28 -2.88
N HIS A 270 -14.35 -8.19 -3.66
CA HIS A 270 -14.27 -8.27 -5.12
C HIS A 270 -12.85 -8.49 -5.64
N THR A 271 -11.85 -7.83 -5.08
CA THR A 271 -10.48 -7.82 -5.61
C THR A 271 -9.53 -8.76 -4.87
N GLY A 272 -9.75 -8.96 -3.57
CA GLY A 272 -8.85 -9.68 -2.65
C GLY A 272 -7.71 -8.82 -2.12
N ALA A 273 -7.66 -7.52 -2.43
CA ALA A 273 -6.69 -6.60 -1.86
C ALA A 273 -7.33 -5.22 -1.59
N LEU A 274 -7.20 -4.72 -0.37
CA LEU A 274 -7.65 -3.39 0.03
C LEU A 274 -6.46 -2.58 0.56
N LEU A 275 -6.26 -1.42 -0.05
CA LEU A 275 -5.20 -0.46 0.24
C LEU A 275 -5.82 0.88 0.65
N PHE A 276 -5.05 1.73 1.30
CA PHE A 276 -5.51 3.03 1.81
C PHE A 276 -4.74 4.16 1.16
N ARG A 277 -5.42 5.29 0.89
CA ARG A 277 -4.81 6.42 0.20
C ARG A 277 -4.08 7.34 1.17
N ASP A 278 -2.86 7.78 0.84
CA ASP A 278 -2.14 8.76 1.66
C ASP A 278 -2.80 10.16 1.54
N ARG A 279 -2.17 11.19 2.11
CA ARG A 279 -2.62 12.58 2.05
C ARG A 279 -2.48 13.13 0.63
N LEU A 280 -3.53 13.80 0.15
CA LEU A 280 -3.50 14.49 -1.13
C LEU A 280 -2.70 15.80 -1.03
N LEU A 281 -1.39 15.74 -1.24
CA LEU A 281 -0.43 16.83 -1.05
C LEU A 281 0.49 17.05 -2.26
N TRP A 282 1.02 18.27 -2.35
CA TRP A 282 2.18 18.64 -3.18
C TRP A 282 2.07 18.25 -4.66
N GLN A 283 0.99 18.68 -5.30
CA GLN A 283 0.79 18.51 -6.74
C GLN A 283 2.00 19.00 -7.54
N HIS A 284 2.44 18.20 -8.52
CA HIS A 284 3.59 18.42 -9.40
C HIS A 284 4.98 18.47 -8.72
N ALA A 285 5.09 18.21 -7.41
CA ALA A 285 6.36 18.33 -6.70
C ALA A 285 7.40 17.26 -7.09
N PHE A 286 6.95 16.13 -7.64
CA PHE A 286 7.80 14.97 -7.95
C PHE A 286 7.71 14.54 -9.44
N SER A 287 7.77 15.51 -10.36
CA SER A 287 7.59 15.26 -11.80
C SER A 287 8.47 14.15 -12.39
N ASP A 288 9.74 14.04 -11.97
CA ASP A 288 10.65 12.96 -12.42
C ASP A 288 10.16 11.57 -11.97
N ARG A 289 9.55 11.46 -10.79
CA ARG A 289 8.94 10.22 -10.28
C ARG A 289 7.70 9.86 -11.10
N HIS A 290 6.83 10.83 -11.42
CA HIS A 290 5.67 10.59 -12.28
C HIS A 290 6.09 10.15 -13.69
N GLN A 291 7.08 10.81 -14.28
CA GLN A 291 7.65 10.40 -15.57
C GLN A 291 8.19 8.97 -15.51
N TRP A 292 8.87 8.62 -14.41
CA TRP A 292 9.34 7.25 -14.18
C TRP A 292 8.19 6.25 -14.09
N TRP A 293 7.13 6.56 -13.32
CA TRP A 293 5.93 5.71 -13.22
C TRP A 293 5.25 5.49 -14.57
N HIS A 294 5.00 6.53 -15.37
CA HIS A 294 4.49 6.39 -16.75
C HIS A 294 5.48 5.64 -17.66
N GLY A 295 6.77 5.71 -17.35
CA GLY A 295 7.83 4.91 -17.93
C GLY A 295 7.65 3.40 -17.70
N GLN A 296 7.24 2.99 -16.50
CA GLN A 296 7.10 1.59 -16.12
C GLN A 296 5.68 1.03 -16.38
N ILE A 297 4.64 1.84 -16.16
CA ILE A 297 3.23 1.45 -16.25
C ILE A 297 2.68 1.89 -17.62
N LYS A 298 2.71 0.97 -18.59
CA LYS A 298 2.26 1.24 -19.97
C LYS A 298 0.77 1.07 -20.21
N ARG A 299 0.07 0.38 -19.31
CA ARG A 299 -1.36 0.03 -19.46
C ARG A 299 -2.00 0.13 -18.07
N PRO A 300 -2.35 1.34 -17.60
CA PRO A 300 -2.95 1.53 -16.29
C PRO A 300 -4.29 0.80 -16.20
N SER A 301 -4.57 0.17 -15.06
CA SER A 301 -5.86 -0.43 -14.75
C SER A 301 -6.96 0.62 -14.58
N ASN A 302 -8.21 0.16 -14.52
CA ASN A 302 -9.34 1.04 -14.18
C ASN A 302 -9.16 1.65 -12.79
N GLU A 303 -8.64 0.88 -11.83
CA GLU A 303 -8.38 1.34 -10.47
C GLU A 303 -7.33 2.46 -10.46
N LEU A 304 -6.18 2.27 -11.13
CA LEU A 304 -5.15 3.31 -11.20
C LEU A 304 -5.66 4.59 -11.90
N ASN A 305 -6.57 4.49 -12.86
CA ASN A 305 -7.17 5.66 -13.50
C ASN A 305 -8.10 6.47 -12.57
N THR A 306 -8.40 6.01 -11.36
CA THR A 306 -9.09 6.79 -10.32
C THR A 306 -8.14 7.60 -9.43
N SER A 307 -6.83 7.32 -9.49
CA SER A 307 -5.83 7.96 -8.64
C SER A 307 -5.47 9.36 -9.14
N LEU A 308 -5.61 10.36 -8.27
CA LEU A 308 -5.15 11.73 -8.52
C LEU A 308 -3.61 11.84 -8.52
N VAL A 309 -2.91 10.93 -7.84
CA VAL A 309 -1.44 10.81 -7.96
C VAL A 309 -1.05 10.41 -9.37
N TRP A 310 -1.83 9.54 -10.01
CA TRP A 310 -1.61 9.14 -11.40
C TRP A 310 -2.12 10.15 -12.42
N THR A 311 -3.33 10.69 -12.26
CA THR A 311 -3.98 11.54 -13.26
C THR A 311 -3.66 13.01 -13.14
N GLU A 312 -3.29 13.46 -11.94
CA GLU A 312 -3.09 14.88 -11.61
C GLU A 312 -1.74 15.17 -10.94
N GLU A 313 -0.84 14.19 -10.89
CA GLU A 313 0.54 14.32 -10.40
C GLU A 313 0.67 14.79 -8.94
N TYR A 314 -0.23 14.33 -8.05
CA TYR A 314 -0.05 14.47 -6.60
C TYR A 314 1.08 13.59 -6.06
N ALA A 315 1.61 13.88 -4.87
CA ALA A 315 2.82 13.24 -4.39
C ALA A 315 2.67 11.73 -4.07
N GLU A 316 1.95 11.36 -3.02
CA GLU A 316 1.95 10.00 -2.47
C GLU A 316 0.56 9.38 -2.60
N GLU A 317 0.50 8.12 -3.06
CA GLU A 317 -0.78 7.44 -3.29
C GLU A 317 -1.15 6.54 -2.12
N GLY A 318 -0.20 5.81 -1.54
CA GLY A 318 -0.50 4.74 -0.59
C GLY A 318 -0.12 5.06 0.85
N ASP A 319 -1.00 4.76 1.81
CA ASP A 319 -0.61 4.58 3.21
C ASP A 319 -0.55 3.09 3.57
N SER A 320 0.66 2.58 3.83
CA SER A 320 0.89 1.19 4.23
C SER A 320 0.80 0.95 5.74
N GLY A 321 0.10 1.84 6.46
CA GLY A 321 -0.25 1.65 7.87
C GLY A 321 -1.18 0.47 8.09
N VAL A 322 -2.06 0.20 7.13
CA VAL A 322 -2.91 -0.98 7.07
C VAL A 322 -2.92 -1.51 5.63
N VAL A 323 -2.81 -2.81 5.45
CA VAL A 323 -2.94 -3.46 4.14
C VAL A 323 -3.70 -4.77 4.31
N VAL A 324 -4.70 -5.01 3.48
CA VAL A 324 -5.53 -6.24 3.55
C VAL A 324 -5.33 -7.05 2.29
N VAL A 325 -4.99 -8.34 2.43
CA VAL A 325 -4.60 -9.21 1.30
C VAL A 325 -5.19 -10.60 1.47
N ASP A 326 -5.75 -11.15 0.39
CA ASP A 326 -6.18 -12.54 0.23
C ASP A 326 -5.19 -13.30 -0.66
N LYS A 327 -4.32 -14.09 -0.03
CA LYS A 327 -3.30 -14.88 -0.72
C LYS A 327 -3.85 -16.12 -1.43
N SER A 328 -5.11 -16.48 -1.21
CA SER A 328 -5.73 -17.57 -1.98
C SER A 328 -5.93 -17.22 -3.45
N ARG A 329 -6.00 -15.93 -3.76
CA ARG A 329 -6.15 -15.42 -5.12
C ARG A 329 -4.81 -15.40 -5.83
N THR A 330 -4.72 -16.18 -6.90
CA THR A 330 -3.46 -16.35 -7.66
C THR A 330 -2.92 -15.02 -8.18
N ASP A 331 -3.76 -14.11 -8.68
CA ASP A 331 -3.31 -12.80 -9.14
C ASP A 331 -2.77 -11.92 -8.00
N VAL A 332 -3.47 -11.83 -6.87
CA VAL A 332 -3.02 -11.10 -5.67
C VAL A 332 -1.70 -11.67 -5.14
N PHE A 333 -1.58 -12.99 -5.01
CA PHE A 333 -0.36 -13.64 -4.55
C PHE A 333 0.84 -13.34 -5.47
N MET A 334 0.64 -13.35 -6.79
CA MET A 334 1.69 -13.00 -7.75
C MET A 334 2.08 -11.52 -7.70
N GLY A 335 1.12 -10.62 -7.44
CA GLY A 335 1.41 -9.22 -7.16
C GLY A 335 2.23 -9.02 -5.90
N LEU A 336 1.93 -9.77 -4.84
CA LEU A 336 2.70 -9.76 -3.59
C LEU A 336 4.19 -10.13 -3.79
N LEU A 337 4.51 -11.01 -4.74
CA LEU A 337 5.91 -11.30 -5.09
C LEU A 337 6.60 -10.09 -5.70
N HIS A 338 5.91 -9.34 -6.57
CA HIS A 338 6.44 -8.11 -7.16
C HIS A 338 6.66 -7.06 -6.06
N ILE A 339 5.70 -6.90 -5.13
CA ILE A 339 5.83 -6.02 -3.95
C ILE A 339 7.07 -6.42 -3.13
N CYS A 340 7.26 -7.70 -2.83
CA CYS A 340 8.45 -8.20 -2.12
C CYS A 340 9.75 -7.91 -2.89
N TRP A 341 9.75 -8.08 -4.21
CA TRP A 341 10.92 -7.77 -5.05
C TRP A 341 11.32 -6.29 -4.96
N GLN A 342 10.36 -5.37 -5.03
CA GLN A 342 10.61 -3.93 -4.89
C GLN A 342 11.23 -3.56 -3.54
N ASN A 343 10.95 -4.37 -2.50
CA ASN A 343 11.46 -4.21 -1.15
C ASN A 343 12.69 -5.08 -0.85
N SER A 344 13.23 -5.82 -1.82
CA SER A 344 14.54 -6.49 -1.69
C SER A 344 15.67 -5.46 -1.62
N TYR A 345 16.81 -5.80 -0.98
CA TYR A 345 17.83 -4.81 -0.62
C TYR A 345 18.37 -4.05 -1.83
N ASP A 346 18.82 -4.77 -2.86
CA ASP A 346 19.43 -4.13 -4.01
C ASP A 346 18.43 -3.23 -4.76
N VAL A 347 17.16 -3.65 -4.87
CA VAL A 347 16.12 -2.88 -5.58
C VAL A 347 15.74 -1.64 -4.78
N ARG A 348 15.52 -1.79 -3.46
CA ARG A 348 15.09 -0.65 -2.63
C ARG A 348 16.17 0.40 -2.46
N GLU A 349 17.43 -0.02 -2.33
CA GLU A 349 18.57 0.89 -2.21
C GLU A 349 18.99 1.51 -3.55
N GLU A 350 18.75 0.83 -4.67
CA GLU A 350 19.00 1.42 -5.98
C GLU A 350 17.96 2.49 -6.32
N ILE A 351 16.67 2.18 -6.17
CA ILE A 351 15.60 3.02 -6.73
C ILE A 351 14.38 3.20 -5.83
N THR A 352 13.78 2.14 -5.29
CA THR A 352 12.46 2.23 -4.63
C THR A 352 12.47 3.30 -3.53
N TYR A 353 13.34 3.16 -2.53
CA TYR A 353 13.40 4.08 -1.39
C TYR A 353 14.13 5.39 -1.71
N LYS A 354 14.64 5.55 -2.94
CA LYS A 354 15.22 6.82 -3.42
C LYS A 354 14.15 7.73 -4.02
N ILE A 355 13.06 7.17 -4.53
CA ILE A 355 11.97 7.93 -5.15
C ILE A 355 10.66 7.86 -4.33
N THR A 356 10.49 6.87 -3.46
CA THR A 356 9.31 6.72 -2.59
C THR A 356 9.69 6.83 -1.12
N TYR A 357 8.68 7.06 -0.27
CA TYR A 357 8.86 7.03 1.17
C TYR A 357 8.69 5.60 1.72
N GLY A 358 9.76 4.81 1.65
CA GLY A 358 9.74 3.42 2.13
C GLY A 358 8.87 2.51 1.26
N ASP A 359 8.16 1.57 1.88
CA ASP A 359 7.40 0.52 1.21
C ASP A 359 6.04 1.00 0.67
N LYS A 360 5.56 2.18 1.07
CA LYS A 360 4.19 2.66 0.85
C LYS A 360 3.67 2.48 -0.57
N GLU A 361 4.39 3.03 -1.54
CA GLU A 361 4.01 3.00 -2.96
C GLU A 361 4.17 1.61 -3.60
N THR A 362 4.93 0.71 -2.95
CA THR A 362 5.24 -0.59 -3.54
C THR A 362 4.01 -1.49 -3.63
N TRP A 363 3.03 -1.31 -2.74
CA TRP A 363 1.82 -2.13 -2.66
C TRP A 363 0.95 -2.00 -3.90
N TRP A 364 0.44 -0.80 -4.18
CA TRP A 364 -0.38 -0.56 -5.38
C TRP A 364 0.46 -0.78 -6.64
N MET A 365 1.73 -0.34 -6.65
CA MET A 365 2.57 -0.46 -7.85
C MET A 365 2.87 -1.91 -8.19
N GLY A 366 3.09 -2.76 -7.19
CA GLY A 366 3.34 -4.19 -7.39
C GLY A 366 2.11 -4.92 -7.93
N PHE A 367 0.92 -4.65 -7.37
CA PHE A 367 -0.34 -5.19 -7.89
C PHE A 367 -0.60 -4.70 -9.32
N GLU A 368 -0.48 -3.40 -9.57
CA GLU A 368 -0.70 -2.79 -10.88
C GLU A 368 0.24 -3.38 -11.95
N LEU A 369 1.54 -3.43 -11.67
CA LEU A 369 2.54 -3.95 -12.62
C LEU A 369 2.35 -5.45 -12.88
N ALA A 370 2.03 -6.23 -11.84
CA ALA A 370 1.72 -7.65 -11.96
C ALA A 370 0.32 -7.94 -12.53
N GLY A 371 -0.51 -6.91 -12.75
CA GLY A 371 -1.85 -7.05 -13.28
C GLY A 371 -2.80 -7.80 -12.35
N SER A 372 -2.60 -7.62 -11.05
CA SER A 372 -3.45 -8.11 -9.97
C SER A 372 -4.60 -7.13 -9.72
N SER A 373 -5.73 -7.64 -9.27
CA SER A 373 -6.84 -6.80 -8.82
C SER A 373 -6.54 -6.23 -7.43
N TYR A 374 -6.86 -4.96 -7.20
CA TYR A 374 -6.80 -4.30 -5.90
C TYR A 374 -7.84 -3.17 -5.85
N GLU A 375 -8.22 -2.75 -4.65
CA GLU A 375 -9.06 -1.59 -4.39
C GLU A 375 -8.27 -0.61 -3.51
N MET A 376 -8.25 0.68 -3.86
CA MET A 376 -7.87 1.74 -2.93
C MET A 376 -9.12 2.27 -2.22
N GLU A 377 -8.99 2.63 -0.95
CA GLU A 377 -10.00 3.40 -0.22
C GLU A 377 -10.51 4.56 -1.09
N LYS A 378 -11.83 4.74 -1.10
CA LYS A 378 -12.50 5.79 -1.89
C LYS A 378 -11.97 7.19 -1.60
N HIS A 379 -11.72 7.47 -0.32
CA HIS A 379 -11.27 8.76 0.16
C HIS A 379 -9.74 8.81 0.23
N TYR A 380 -9.16 9.97 -0.09
CA TYR A 380 -7.77 10.26 0.31
C TYR A 380 -7.70 10.45 1.83
N GLY A 381 -6.50 10.27 2.39
CA GLY A 381 -6.30 10.26 3.84
C GLY A 381 -7.06 11.37 4.57
N ALA A 382 -7.88 10.97 5.53
CA ALA A 382 -8.61 11.86 6.42
C ALA A 382 -7.71 12.39 7.54
N ILE A 383 -8.23 13.29 8.37
CA ILE A 383 -7.57 13.72 9.61
C ILE A 383 -8.47 13.49 10.82
N VAL A 384 -7.86 13.05 11.93
CA VAL A 384 -8.48 13.03 13.26
C VAL A 384 -7.58 13.82 14.21
N GLY A 385 -8.16 14.75 14.97
CA GLY A 385 -7.39 15.74 15.72
C GLY A 385 -8.25 16.66 16.57
N TRP A 386 -7.77 17.89 16.72
CA TRP A 386 -8.42 18.92 17.53
C TRP A 386 -8.92 20.07 16.69
N GLU A 387 -10.09 20.59 17.05
CA GLU A 387 -10.56 21.86 16.51
C GLU A 387 -9.57 22.99 16.86
N THR A 388 -9.05 23.66 15.84
CA THR A 388 -8.22 24.86 16.01
C THR A 388 -8.91 26.02 15.31
N LYS A 389 -9.01 27.17 15.98
CA LYS A 389 -9.50 28.40 15.34
C LYS A 389 -8.39 28.98 14.48
N LEU A 390 -8.75 29.62 13.36
CA LEU A 390 -7.82 30.51 12.68
C LEU A 390 -7.53 31.68 13.61
N ASP A 391 -6.29 31.82 14.07
CA ASP A 391 -5.85 33.06 14.69
C ASP A 391 -5.92 34.14 13.60
N SER A 392 -6.78 35.14 13.82
CA SER A 392 -6.85 36.37 13.03
C SER A 392 -5.63 37.28 13.22
N GLU A 393 -4.48 36.74 13.64
CA GLU A 393 -3.27 37.49 14.02
C GLU A 393 -2.08 37.30 13.05
N ALA A 394 -2.27 36.60 11.93
CA ALA A 394 -1.31 36.61 10.80
C ALA A 394 -1.50 37.82 9.86
N GLU A 395 -2.17 38.88 10.31
CA GLU A 395 -2.12 40.21 9.66
C GLU A 395 -0.79 40.89 10.02
N ASN A 396 0.30 40.50 9.37
CA ASN A 396 1.48 41.34 9.15
C ASN A 396 2.37 40.69 8.08
N GLU A 397 1.84 40.54 6.87
CA GLU A 397 2.63 40.66 5.65
C GLU A 397 1.67 41.01 4.52
N GLU A 398 1.89 42.18 3.92
CA GLU A 398 1.09 42.74 2.82
C GLU A 398 1.08 41.77 1.63
N ASP A 399 0.07 40.94 1.51
CA ASP A 399 -0.34 40.40 0.23
C ASP A 399 -1.87 40.40 0.13
N ASN A 400 -2.32 41.05 -0.93
CA ASN A 400 -3.67 41.52 -1.14
C ASN A 400 -4.53 40.38 -1.71
N TRP A 401 -5.09 39.52 -0.84
CA TRP A 401 -6.19 38.64 -1.21
C TRP A 401 -7.50 39.33 -0.82
N GLU A 402 -8.34 39.58 -1.83
CA GLU A 402 -9.68 40.12 -1.66
C GLU A 402 -10.42 39.36 -0.54
N GLN A 403 -10.95 40.13 0.41
CA GLN A 403 -11.84 39.67 1.48
C GLN A 403 -12.90 38.71 0.93
N LEU A 404 -12.67 37.41 1.13
CA LEU A 404 -13.72 36.42 1.11
C LEU A 404 -14.41 36.49 2.47
N ASP A 405 -15.50 37.27 2.55
CA ASP A 405 -16.46 37.19 3.64
C ASP A 405 -16.98 35.75 3.74
N GLY A 406 -16.39 34.97 4.65
CA GLY A 406 -16.78 33.61 5.00
C GLY A 406 -16.61 33.38 6.50
N PRO A 407 -17.46 32.55 7.14
CA PRO A 407 -17.36 32.28 8.58
C PRO A 407 -15.98 31.69 8.88
N SER A 408 -15.39 32.05 10.03
CA SER A 408 -14.14 31.50 10.55
C SER A 408 -14.00 30.02 10.19
N THR A 409 -13.13 29.68 9.23
CA THR A 409 -13.05 28.31 8.73
C THR A 409 -12.34 27.47 9.79
N ASN A 410 -13.15 26.81 10.63
CA ASN A 410 -12.64 25.91 11.65
C ASN A 410 -11.85 24.78 10.96
N LYS A 411 -10.67 24.47 11.50
CA LYS A 411 -9.77 23.45 10.97
C LYS A 411 -9.56 22.34 11.98
N VAL A 412 -9.38 21.11 11.50
CA VAL A 412 -8.92 20.00 12.34
C VAL A 412 -7.43 19.88 12.16
N CYS A 413 -6.67 19.89 13.26
CA CYS A 413 -5.21 19.80 13.23
C CYS A 413 -4.71 18.61 14.04
N SER A 414 -3.70 17.92 13.51
CA SER A 414 -3.13 16.72 14.12
C SER A 414 -1.74 16.37 13.56
N PHE A 415 -1.13 15.33 14.12
CA PHE A 415 0.12 14.73 13.63
C PHE A 415 -0.10 13.45 12.82
N VAL A 416 -1.33 12.95 12.83
CA VAL A 416 -1.70 11.64 12.28
C VAL A 416 -2.40 11.77 10.93
N ILE A 417 -2.49 10.66 10.23
CA ILE A 417 -3.39 10.45 9.08
C ILE A 417 -4.45 9.45 9.54
N ALA A 418 -5.69 9.67 9.15
CA ALA A 418 -6.84 8.84 9.48
C ALA A 418 -7.49 8.28 8.23
N HIS A 419 -8.32 7.25 8.42
CA HIS A 419 -9.04 6.56 7.35
C HIS A 419 -10.46 6.26 7.79
N VAL A 420 -11.36 6.16 6.82
CA VAL A 420 -12.77 5.84 7.01
C VAL A 420 -13.09 4.47 6.41
N ASP A 421 -14.16 3.84 6.88
CA ASP A 421 -14.69 2.62 6.28
C ASP A 421 -15.59 2.93 5.06
N GLU A 422 -16.16 1.88 4.46
CA GLU A 422 -17.06 1.99 3.30
C GLU A 422 -18.33 2.80 3.60
N GLU A 423 -18.74 2.88 4.86
CA GLU A 423 -19.89 3.66 5.34
C GLU A 423 -19.49 5.08 5.77
N GLU A 424 -18.26 5.51 5.46
CA GLU A 424 -17.69 6.81 5.81
C GLU A 424 -17.57 7.04 7.33
N ASN A 425 -17.47 5.98 8.15
CA ASN A 425 -17.19 6.10 9.58
C ASN A 425 -15.69 6.00 9.84
N LEU A 426 -15.19 6.75 10.84
CA LEU A 426 -13.79 6.70 11.25
C LEU A 426 -13.41 5.28 11.71
N ILE A 427 -12.38 4.69 11.09
CA ILE A 427 -11.98 3.29 11.38
C ILE A 427 -10.64 3.19 12.08
N TRP A 428 -9.61 3.87 11.57
CA TRP A 428 -8.26 3.81 12.12
C TRP A 428 -7.45 5.05 11.74
N TYR A 429 -6.37 5.28 12.47
CA TYR A 429 -5.38 6.31 12.15
C TYR A 429 -3.95 5.84 12.47
N ASN A 430 -2.95 6.36 11.74
CA ASN A 430 -1.54 6.03 11.95
C ASN A 430 -0.83 7.11 12.76
N GLY A 431 -0.21 6.75 13.90
CA GLY A 431 0.49 7.74 14.72
C GLY A 431 0.69 7.40 16.18
N GLY A 432 0.05 6.33 16.66
CA GLY A 432 0.00 5.96 18.08
C GLY A 432 -0.96 6.82 18.89
N LEU A 433 -1.15 6.45 20.16
CA LEU A 433 -2.06 7.14 21.09
C LEU A 433 -1.46 8.41 21.71
N LEU A 434 -0.16 8.64 21.51
CA LEU A 434 0.51 9.85 21.97
C LEU A 434 0.07 11.03 21.12
N LYS A 435 -0.01 12.21 21.75
CA LYS A 435 -0.31 13.46 21.05
C LYS A 435 0.73 13.71 19.94
N ASN A 436 2.02 13.57 20.25
CA ASN A 436 3.07 13.52 19.23
C ASN A 436 4.20 12.58 19.65
N LYS A 437 4.33 11.42 18.97
CA LYS A 437 5.40 10.44 19.22
C LYS A 437 6.80 10.88 18.81
N LYS A 438 6.95 11.98 18.06
CA LYS A 438 8.23 12.47 17.55
C LYS A 438 8.90 13.50 18.47
N ILE A 439 8.16 14.06 19.44
CA ILE A 439 8.67 15.02 20.41
C ILE A 439 9.02 14.24 21.70
N PRO A 440 10.31 14.09 22.07
CA PRO A 440 10.70 13.32 23.27
C PRO A 440 10.06 13.82 24.56
N GLU A 441 9.79 15.11 24.67
CA GLU A 441 9.14 15.74 25.82
C GLU A 441 7.67 15.32 25.94
N MET A 442 7.03 14.96 24.83
CA MET A 442 5.65 14.47 24.76
C MET A 442 5.54 12.94 24.89
N LYS A 443 6.62 12.26 25.32
CA LYS A 443 6.66 10.79 25.46
C LYS A 443 5.58 10.21 26.37
N HIS A 444 5.00 11.01 27.28
CA HIS A 444 3.91 10.63 28.20
C HIS A 444 2.61 11.39 27.92
N ASP A 445 2.58 12.20 26.86
CA ASP A 445 1.44 13.06 26.54
C ASP A 445 0.46 12.32 25.65
N TYR A 446 -0.64 11.87 26.26
CA TYR A 446 -1.78 11.28 25.59
C TYR A 446 -2.91 12.29 25.48
N ALA A 447 -3.56 12.34 24.33
CA ALA A 447 -4.71 13.23 24.13
C ALA A 447 -5.74 12.56 23.23
N VAL A 448 -7.01 12.61 23.63
CA VAL A 448 -8.13 12.16 22.81
C VAL A 448 -8.46 13.29 21.81
N PRO A 449 -8.44 13.03 20.49
CA PRO A 449 -8.98 13.96 19.50
C PRO A 449 -10.49 14.12 19.67
N ASP A 450 -11.03 15.28 19.31
CA ASP A 450 -12.45 15.60 19.42
C ASP A 450 -13.14 15.80 18.07
N LYS A 451 -12.35 16.04 17.00
CA LYS A 451 -12.85 16.22 15.64
C LYS A 451 -12.14 15.33 14.63
N TRP A 452 -12.82 15.10 13.52
CA TRP A 452 -12.21 14.56 12.31
C TRP A 452 -12.82 15.18 11.04
N MET A 453 -12.11 15.05 9.92
CA MET A 453 -12.51 15.59 8.62
C MET A 453 -11.97 14.69 7.51
N VAL A 454 -12.76 14.51 6.44
CA VAL A 454 -12.40 13.79 5.21
C VAL A 454 -12.67 14.67 4.00
N ASP A 455 -11.98 14.41 2.89
CA ASP A 455 -12.05 15.14 1.60
C ASP A 455 -11.75 16.65 1.69
N GLY A 456 -11.19 17.12 2.80
CA GLY A 456 -10.75 18.49 2.96
C GLY A 456 -9.37 18.74 2.37
N GLU A 457 -9.02 20.01 2.26
CA GLU A 457 -7.72 20.43 1.76
C GLU A 457 -6.67 20.25 2.85
N TRP A 458 -5.61 19.49 2.56
CA TRP A 458 -4.50 19.28 3.47
C TRP A 458 -3.55 20.48 3.52
N GLN A 459 -3.32 20.98 4.73
CA GLN A 459 -2.30 21.98 5.05
C GLN A 459 -1.17 21.31 5.84
N LYS A 460 -0.05 21.00 5.18
CA LYS A 460 1.06 20.27 5.80
C LYS A 460 1.88 21.16 6.73
N GLY A 461 2.09 20.71 7.97
CA GLY A 461 3.05 21.33 8.89
C GLY A 461 4.49 21.22 8.39
N ALA A 462 5.30 22.24 8.64
CA ALA A 462 6.65 22.39 8.08
C ALA A 462 7.60 21.23 8.43
N THR A 463 7.51 20.73 9.66
CA THR A 463 8.29 19.59 10.16
C THR A 463 7.39 18.44 10.61
N ARG A 464 7.99 17.37 11.16
CA ARG A 464 7.26 16.29 11.83
C ARG A 464 6.83 16.64 13.25
N GLU A 465 7.33 17.75 13.78
CA GLU A 465 6.99 18.29 15.10
C GLU A 465 5.84 19.30 15.01
N ASP A 466 5.51 19.76 13.79
CA ASP A 466 4.41 20.67 13.51
C ASP A 466 3.14 19.91 13.10
N MET A 467 2.00 20.36 13.61
CA MET A 467 0.71 19.81 13.20
C MET A 467 0.46 20.09 11.72
N SER A 468 -0.16 19.12 11.05
CA SER A 468 -0.82 19.32 9.77
C SER A 468 -2.31 19.49 10.02
N CYS A 469 -3.00 20.21 9.15
CA CYS A 469 -4.41 20.50 9.31
C CYS A 469 -5.19 20.12 8.05
N MET A 470 -6.50 20.00 8.20
CA MET A 470 -7.44 19.88 7.09
C MET A 470 -8.51 20.96 7.20
N VAL A 471 -8.86 21.57 6.06
CA VAL A 471 -9.81 22.68 5.95
C VAL A 471 -10.80 22.49 4.79
N GLY A 472 -11.82 23.35 4.72
CA GLY A 472 -12.68 23.47 3.52
C GLY A 472 -13.80 22.44 3.42
N LYS A 473 -13.93 21.52 4.39
CA LYS A 473 -15.04 20.56 4.49
C LYS A 473 -15.66 20.56 5.89
N GLN A 474 -16.77 19.83 6.01
CA GLN A 474 -17.48 19.68 7.27
C GLN A 474 -16.63 18.90 8.28
N MET A 475 -16.35 19.52 9.42
CA MET A 475 -15.80 18.82 10.58
C MET A 475 -16.88 17.95 11.20
N GLN A 476 -16.47 16.77 11.66
CA GLN A 476 -17.32 15.82 12.35
C GLN A 476 -16.85 15.67 13.79
N ASP A 477 -17.79 15.56 14.72
CA ASP A 477 -17.50 15.20 16.11
C ASP A 477 -17.18 13.71 16.21
N LEU A 478 -16.26 13.34 17.08
CA LEU A 478 -16.18 11.96 17.53
C LEU A 478 -17.41 11.65 18.39
N SER A 479 -18.02 10.50 18.17
CA SER A 479 -19.10 10.00 19.01
C SER A 479 -18.61 9.67 20.42
N ASP A 480 -19.54 9.67 21.39
CA ASP A 480 -19.25 9.28 22.77
C ASP A 480 -18.63 7.87 22.88
N GLU A 481 -18.97 6.96 21.97
CA GLU A 481 -18.38 5.62 21.95
C GLU A 481 -16.95 5.62 21.41
N GLU A 482 -16.67 6.38 20.34
CA GLU A 482 -15.32 6.54 19.80
C GLU A 482 -14.38 7.18 20.81
N MET A 483 -14.81 8.27 21.46
CA MET A 483 -14.06 8.89 22.55
C MET A 483 -13.77 7.90 23.69
N ARG A 484 -14.79 7.16 24.16
CA ARG A 484 -14.62 6.15 25.22
C ARG A 484 -13.74 4.98 24.80
N ARG A 485 -13.67 4.63 23.52
CA ARG A 485 -12.71 3.62 23.02
C ARG A 485 -11.28 4.17 23.12
N LEU A 486 -11.04 5.39 22.64
CA LEU A 486 -9.72 6.01 22.72
C LEU A 486 -9.25 6.22 24.16
N GLU A 487 -10.13 6.67 25.06
CA GLU A 487 -9.83 6.81 26.49
C GLU A 487 -9.40 5.47 27.12
N ARG A 488 -10.12 4.39 26.82
CA ARG A 488 -9.77 3.04 27.29
C ARG A 488 -8.45 2.55 26.69
N SER A 489 -8.21 2.79 25.41
CA SER A 489 -6.94 2.46 24.76
C SER A 489 -5.77 3.23 25.38
N ILE A 490 -5.96 4.52 25.70
CA ILE A 490 -4.97 5.34 26.43
C ILE A 490 -4.73 4.79 27.83
N ALA A 491 -5.77 4.36 28.55
CA ALA A 491 -5.62 3.77 29.87
C ALA A 491 -4.79 2.47 29.81
N GLU A 492 -5.04 1.62 28.83
CA GLU A 492 -4.22 0.42 28.57
C GLU A 492 -2.78 0.79 28.21
N ALA A 493 -2.57 1.78 27.34
CA ALA A 493 -1.25 2.24 26.95
C ALA A 493 -0.43 2.76 28.13
N LYS A 494 -1.05 3.54 29.03
CA LYS A 494 -0.41 4.03 30.26
C LYS A 494 -0.02 2.88 31.20
N ARG A 495 -0.88 1.85 31.33
CA ARG A 495 -0.56 0.64 32.12
C ARG A 495 0.64 -0.10 31.54
N ILE A 496 0.70 -0.22 30.22
CA ILE A 496 1.79 -0.87 29.48
C ILE A 496 3.11 -0.11 29.65
N ASP A 497 3.07 1.22 29.54
CA ASP A 497 4.27 2.05 29.69
C ASP A 497 4.92 1.92 31.07
N VAL A 498 4.10 1.81 32.12
CA VAL A 498 4.59 1.51 33.48
C VAL A 498 5.30 0.16 33.52
N ALA A 499 4.73 -0.87 32.87
CA ALA A 499 5.32 -2.21 32.82
C ALA A 499 6.60 -2.28 31.96
N LEU A 500 6.70 -1.43 30.94
CA LEU A 500 7.89 -1.28 30.09
C LEU A 500 8.97 -0.38 30.70
N HIS A 501 8.71 0.22 31.87
CA HIS A 501 9.60 1.22 32.48
C HIS A 501 9.97 2.34 31.51
N VAL A 502 8.97 2.85 30.76
CA VAL A 502 9.17 4.04 29.94
C VAL A 502 9.44 5.21 30.89
N GLU A 503 10.71 5.60 30.99
CA GLU A 503 11.12 6.79 31.74
C GLU A 503 10.52 8.05 31.13
#